data_AF-A0A5B0FU99-F1
#
_entry.id   AF-A0A5B0FU99-F1
#
_cell.length_a   1.000
_cell.length_b   1.000
_cell.length_c   1.000
_cell.angle_alpha   90.00
_cell.angle_beta   90.00
_cell.angle_gamma   90.00
#
_symmetry.space_group_name_H-M   'P 1'
#
loop_
_entity.id
_entity.type
_entity.pdbx_description
1 polymer ?
#
loop_
_entity_poly.entity_id
_entity_poly.type
_entity_poly.pdbx_seq_one_letter_code
_entity_poly.pdbx_strand_id
1 'polypeptide(L)'
;MAEPFLSEIRMVSFNFPPKGWALANGQLLPINQNQALFSLLGTTYGGNGQTNFALPDFRGRVPVHMGNGHTLGERAGQEAHTITMQETPQHNHVVTAVDSGPSGSNDPTTSYLANSTPNNFYSTVAGALTSVNAATVSNVGGSQPHNNLQPFLVINFCIALQGIFPSQN
;
A
#
# COMPACT_ATOMS: atom_id res chain seq x y z
N MET A 1 13.38 -0.42 37.10
CA MET A 1 12.48 -0.28 35.94
C MET A 1 11.08 -0.54 36.45
N ALA A 2 10.09 0.29 36.14
CA ALA A 2 8.71 0.06 36.57
C ALA A 2 8.19 -1.25 35.96
N GLU A 3 7.46 -2.02 36.76
CA GLU A 3 6.82 -3.26 36.33
C GLU A 3 5.82 -2.94 35.20
N PRO A 4 5.87 -3.63 34.05
CA PRO A 4 5.00 -3.33 32.91
C PRO A 4 3.55 -3.68 33.23
N PHE A 5 2.61 -3.11 32.48
CA PHE A 5 1.26 -3.67 32.44
C PHE A 5 1.27 -4.99 31.65
N LEU A 6 0.43 -5.93 32.09
CA LEU A 6 0.16 -7.12 31.30
C LEU A 6 -0.42 -6.69 29.94
N SER A 7 0.01 -7.33 28.85
CA SER A 7 -0.32 -6.96 27.47
C SER A 7 0.30 -5.64 26.97
N GLU A 8 1.21 -5.00 27.72
CA GLU A 8 1.94 -3.82 27.24
C GLU A 8 2.84 -4.19 26.04
N ILE A 9 2.80 -3.37 24.99
CA ILE A 9 3.67 -3.51 23.81
C ILE A 9 4.83 -2.52 23.91
N ARG A 10 6.05 -2.98 23.65
CA ARG A 10 7.25 -2.13 23.58
C ARG A 10 8.06 -2.38 22.31
N MET A 11 8.61 -1.30 21.79
CA MET A 11 9.66 -1.32 20.76
C MET A 11 11.02 -1.58 21.39
N VAL A 12 11.79 -2.51 20.82
CA VAL A 12 13.10 -2.91 21.31
C VAL A 12 14.09 -3.09 20.16
N SER A 13 15.38 -2.79 20.41
CA SER A 13 16.44 -2.89 19.41
C SER A 13 17.11 -4.26 19.31
N PHE A 14 16.97 -5.11 20.32
CA PHE A 14 17.53 -6.46 20.36
C PHE A 14 16.59 -7.49 19.71
N ASN A 15 17.14 -8.65 19.33
CA ASN A 15 16.46 -9.68 18.53
C ASN A 15 15.84 -10.84 19.33
N PHE A 16 15.73 -10.71 20.64
CA PHE A 16 15.13 -11.72 21.51
C PHE A 16 14.16 -11.06 22.50
N PRO A 17 13.07 -11.73 22.90
CA PRO A 17 12.21 -11.20 23.95
C PRO A 17 12.88 -11.38 25.32
N PRO A 18 12.87 -10.36 26.20
CA PRO A 18 13.33 -10.52 27.58
C PRO A 18 12.44 -11.51 28.35
N LYS A 19 12.92 -11.98 29.52
CA LYS A 19 12.10 -12.83 30.39
C LYS A 19 10.77 -12.15 30.74
N GLY A 20 9.67 -12.89 30.62
CA GLY A 20 8.32 -12.36 30.86
C GLY A 20 7.71 -11.63 29.66
N TRP A 21 8.37 -11.64 28.50
CA TRP A 21 7.89 -11.06 27.25
C TRP A 21 7.87 -12.11 26.14
N ALA A 22 7.14 -11.82 25.07
CA ALA A 22 7.23 -12.53 23.80
C ALA A 22 7.39 -11.53 22.66
N LEU A 23 8.00 -11.96 21.54
CA LEU A 23 7.96 -11.18 20.30
C LEU A 23 6.52 -11.11 19.81
N ALA A 24 6.06 -9.95 19.36
CA ALA A 24 4.73 -9.77 18.81
C ALA A 24 4.69 -10.23 17.33
N ASN A 25 4.80 -11.55 17.15
CA ASN A 25 4.92 -12.24 15.85
C ASN A 25 3.69 -13.09 15.50
N GLY A 26 2.54 -12.88 16.15
CA GLY A 26 1.32 -13.63 15.83
C GLY A 26 1.23 -15.05 16.39
N GLN A 27 2.11 -15.46 17.33
CA GLN A 27 2.05 -16.83 17.85
C GLN A 27 0.76 -17.09 18.65
N LEU A 28 0.27 -18.33 18.56
CA LEU A 28 -0.84 -18.83 19.37
C LEU A 28 -0.34 -19.23 20.77
N LEU A 29 -1.06 -18.80 21.80
CA LEU A 29 -0.81 -19.17 23.18
C LEU A 29 -2.00 -19.96 23.75
N PRO A 30 -1.75 -20.95 24.60
CA PRO A 30 -2.82 -21.72 25.21
C PRO A 30 -3.50 -20.90 26.32
N ILE A 31 -4.84 -20.88 26.31
CA ILE A 31 -5.65 -20.08 27.25
C ILE A 31 -5.45 -20.56 28.69
N ASN A 32 -5.34 -21.87 28.91
CA ASN A 32 -5.22 -22.45 30.25
C ASN A 32 -3.98 -21.97 31.04
N GLN A 33 -2.92 -21.54 30.35
CA GLN A 33 -1.70 -21.02 30.98
C GLN A 33 -1.63 -19.49 30.97
N ASN A 34 -2.53 -18.81 30.26
CA ASN A 34 -2.45 -17.37 29.99
C ASN A 34 -3.81 -16.68 30.17
N GLN A 35 -4.61 -17.12 31.16
CA GLN A 35 -5.98 -16.65 31.35
C GLN A 35 -6.09 -15.12 31.52
N ALA A 36 -5.18 -14.51 32.27
CA ALA A 36 -5.16 -13.06 32.47
C ALA A 36 -4.79 -12.29 31.19
N LEU A 37 -3.92 -12.85 30.34
CA LEU A 37 -3.60 -12.21 29.06
C LEU A 37 -4.76 -12.38 28.07
N PHE A 38 -5.42 -13.54 28.08
CA PHE A 38 -6.61 -13.81 27.27
C PHE A 38 -7.78 -12.91 27.64
N SER A 39 -7.99 -12.59 28.92
CA SER A 39 -9.08 -11.68 29.32
C SER A 39 -8.88 -10.24 28.80
N LEU A 40 -7.66 -9.86 28.46
CA LEU A 40 -7.34 -8.56 27.85
C LEU A 40 -7.41 -8.60 26.31
N LEU A 41 -6.86 -9.64 25.70
CA LEU A 41 -6.72 -9.72 24.23
C LEU A 41 -7.88 -10.41 23.54
N GLY A 42 -8.61 -11.28 24.23
CA GLY A 42 -9.61 -12.15 23.64
C GLY A 42 -9.08 -12.88 22.42
N THR A 43 -9.85 -12.86 21.33
CA THR A 43 -9.46 -13.37 20.01
C THR A 43 -9.16 -12.27 19.00
N THR A 44 -8.94 -11.02 19.46
CA THR A 44 -8.73 -9.85 18.60
C THR A 44 -7.66 -10.06 17.53
N TYR A 45 -6.60 -10.80 17.85
CA TYR A 45 -5.49 -11.10 16.93
C TYR A 45 -5.54 -12.51 16.33
N GLY A 46 -6.59 -13.29 16.64
CA GLY A 46 -6.79 -14.66 16.17
C GLY A 46 -6.86 -15.71 17.29
N GLY A 47 -6.82 -16.98 16.87
CA GLY A 47 -7.05 -18.15 17.73
C GLY A 47 -8.53 -18.55 17.80
N ASN A 48 -8.82 -19.65 18.48
CA ASN A 48 -10.16 -20.25 18.52
C ASN A 48 -11.01 -19.80 19.72
N GLY A 49 -10.44 -19.07 20.68
CA GLY A 49 -11.15 -18.58 21.86
C GLY A 49 -11.59 -19.66 22.86
N GLN A 50 -11.23 -20.93 22.61
CA GLN A 50 -11.59 -22.08 23.45
C GLN A 50 -10.36 -22.69 24.11
N THR A 51 -9.33 -22.97 23.30
CA THR A 51 -8.06 -23.54 23.76
C THR A 51 -6.89 -22.60 23.55
N ASN A 52 -6.98 -21.67 22.59
CA ASN A 52 -5.92 -20.74 22.27
C ASN A 52 -6.43 -19.36 21.82
N PHE A 53 -5.52 -18.39 21.87
CA PHE A 53 -5.64 -17.05 21.32
C PHE A 53 -4.30 -16.63 20.70
N ALA A 54 -4.28 -15.62 19.85
CA ALA A 54 -3.05 -15.12 19.23
C ALA A 54 -2.56 -13.82 19.89
N LEU A 55 -1.24 -13.64 19.87
CA LEU A 55 -0.62 -12.34 20.10
C LEU A 55 -0.72 -11.46 18.82
N PRO A 56 -0.50 -10.14 18.92
CA PRO A 56 -0.35 -9.28 17.73
C PRO A 56 0.79 -9.74 16.82
N ASP A 57 0.71 -9.42 15.53
CA ASP A 57 1.78 -9.66 14.54
C ASP A 57 2.23 -8.35 13.88
N PHE A 58 3.30 -7.75 14.42
CA PHE A 58 3.87 -6.50 13.90
C PHE A 58 4.88 -6.68 12.77
N ARG A 59 5.14 -7.91 12.31
CA ARG A 59 6.08 -8.13 11.20
C ARG A 59 5.53 -7.51 9.92
N GLY A 60 6.28 -6.55 9.36
CA GLY A 60 5.87 -5.78 8.18
C GLY A 60 4.72 -4.81 8.44
N ARG A 61 4.53 -4.33 9.68
CA ARG A 61 3.42 -3.43 10.03
C ARG A 61 3.87 -2.22 10.82
N VAL A 62 3.23 -1.10 10.54
CA VAL A 62 3.31 0.13 11.33
C VAL A 62 2.05 0.24 12.20
N PRO A 63 2.15 0.44 13.51
CA PRO A 63 0.99 0.61 14.37
C PRO A 63 0.25 1.92 14.05
N VAL A 64 -1.08 1.86 14.01
CA VAL A 64 -1.97 3.03 13.93
C VAL A 64 -2.93 2.96 15.11
N HIS A 65 -3.31 4.12 15.64
CA HIS A 65 -4.26 4.19 16.75
C HIS A 65 -5.65 3.73 16.31
N MET A 66 -6.38 3.05 17.21
CA MET A 66 -7.78 2.72 16.99
C MET A 66 -8.62 4.00 16.85
N GLY A 67 -9.60 3.99 15.96
CA GLY A 67 -10.46 5.14 15.67
C GLY A 67 -10.47 5.50 14.19
N ASN A 68 -11.29 6.50 13.82
CA ASN A 68 -11.43 6.97 12.44
C ASN A 68 -11.71 5.84 11.41
N GLY A 69 -12.54 4.88 11.78
CA GLY A 69 -12.87 3.72 10.94
C GLY A 69 -11.95 2.50 11.12
N HIS A 70 -10.87 2.61 11.90
CA HIS A 70 -10.00 1.48 12.22
C HIS A 70 -10.35 0.84 13.56
N THR A 71 -10.54 -0.46 13.53
CA THR A 71 -10.82 -1.28 14.73
C THR A 71 -9.54 -1.93 15.26
N LEU A 72 -9.53 -2.23 16.56
CA LEU A 72 -8.38 -2.90 17.17
C LEU A 72 -8.18 -4.29 16.54
N GLY A 73 -6.93 -4.61 16.15
CA GLY A 73 -6.59 -5.87 15.49
C GLY A 73 -6.79 -5.87 13.96
N GLU A 74 -7.36 -4.81 13.39
CA GLU A 74 -7.49 -4.66 11.94
C GLU A 74 -6.13 -4.64 11.25
N ARG A 75 -6.04 -5.30 10.09
CA ARG A 75 -4.86 -5.34 9.24
C ARG A 75 -5.20 -4.69 7.91
N ALA A 76 -4.60 -3.54 7.63
CA ALA A 76 -4.82 -2.76 6.41
C ALA A 76 -3.48 -2.25 5.85
N GLY A 77 -3.55 -1.55 4.70
CA GLY A 77 -2.39 -0.99 4.00
C GLY A 77 -1.81 -1.91 2.93
N GLN A 78 -0.89 -1.36 2.13
CA GLN A 78 -0.23 -2.03 1.01
C GLN A 78 1.25 -1.63 0.97
N GLU A 79 2.17 -2.60 0.94
CA GLU A 79 3.61 -2.33 0.80
C GLU A 79 3.98 -1.95 -0.64
N ALA A 80 3.22 -2.45 -1.62
CA ALA A 80 3.36 -2.12 -3.03
C ALA A 80 1.99 -1.76 -3.61
N HIS A 81 1.94 -0.70 -4.42
CA HIS A 81 0.70 -0.15 -4.95
C HIS A 81 0.83 0.07 -6.46
N THR A 82 -0.17 -0.39 -7.21
CA THR A 82 -0.31 -0.09 -8.63
C THR A 82 -1.32 1.03 -8.79
N ILE A 83 -0.86 2.16 -9.34
CA ILE A 83 -1.73 3.31 -9.63
C ILE A 83 -2.82 2.88 -10.62
N THR A 84 -4.07 3.12 -10.22
CA THR A 84 -5.28 2.88 -11.00
C THR A 84 -5.65 4.12 -11.83
N MET A 85 -6.55 3.95 -12.81
CA MET A 85 -7.05 5.08 -13.59
C MET A 85 -7.77 6.12 -12.71
N GLN A 86 -8.43 5.70 -11.64
CA GLN A 86 -9.12 6.59 -10.69
C GLN A 86 -8.15 7.45 -9.87
N GLU A 87 -6.89 7.06 -9.75
CA GLU A 87 -5.84 7.79 -9.03
C GLU A 87 -5.06 8.75 -9.93
N THR A 88 -5.42 8.82 -11.21
CA THR A 88 -4.83 9.75 -12.19
C THR A 88 -5.87 10.76 -12.66
N PRO A 89 -5.52 12.06 -12.79
CA PRO A 89 -6.41 13.02 -13.43
C PRO A 89 -6.75 12.61 -14.86
N GLN A 90 -8.03 12.78 -15.23
CA GLN A 90 -8.44 12.60 -16.61
C GLN A 90 -7.69 13.59 -17.50
N HIS A 91 -7.05 13.07 -18.53
CA HIS A 91 -6.31 13.83 -19.51
C HIS A 91 -6.52 13.22 -20.89
N ASN A 92 -6.41 14.06 -21.92
CA ASN A 92 -6.54 13.64 -23.31
C ASN A 92 -5.24 13.95 -24.05
N HIS A 93 -4.88 13.05 -24.96
CA HIS A 93 -3.82 13.26 -25.93
C HIS A 93 -4.48 13.57 -27.26
N VAL A 94 -4.40 14.83 -27.70
CA VAL A 94 -4.98 15.26 -28.96
C VAL A 94 -3.85 15.35 -29.98
N VAL A 95 -3.97 14.57 -31.06
CA VAL A 95 -3.13 14.73 -32.25
C VAL A 95 -3.92 15.52 -33.27
N THR A 96 -3.37 16.66 -33.68
CA THR A 96 -3.93 17.50 -34.75
C THR A 96 -3.13 17.27 -36.03
N ALA A 97 -3.83 17.05 -37.14
CA ALA A 97 -3.26 16.93 -38.47
C ALA A 97 -3.85 18.03 -39.37
N VAL A 98 -3.04 18.52 -40.32
CA VAL A 98 -3.47 19.49 -41.35
C VAL A 98 -3.15 18.92 -42.73
N ASP A 99 -3.97 19.26 -43.72
CA ASP A 99 -3.75 18.91 -45.12
C ASP A 99 -2.66 19.78 -45.79
N SER A 100 -2.44 20.99 -45.25
CA SER A 100 -1.53 22.00 -45.76
C SER A 100 -1.06 22.91 -44.61
N GLY A 101 0.23 23.24 -44.57
CA GLY A 101 0.86 24.04 -43.49
C GLY A 101 2.37 23.77 -43.37
N PRO A 102 3.11 24.57 -42.57
CA PRO A 102 4.53 24.29 -42.32
C PRO A 102 4.68 22.91 -41.66
N SER A 103 5.43 22.03 -42.32
CA SER A 103 5.65 20.65 -41.89
C SER A 103 7.14 20.30 -41.97
N GLY A 104 7.60 19.34 -41.18
CA GLY A 104 9.02 18.95 -41.13
C GLY A 104 9.94 19.92 -40.37
N SER A 105 9.36 20.79 -39.54
CA SER A 105 10.07 21.67 -38.61
C SER A 105 10.01 21.10 -37.18
N ASN A 106 11.05 21.34 -36.38
CA ASN A 106 11.14 20.90 -34.98
C ASN A 106 10.39 21.85 -34.00
N ASP A 107 9.49 22.68 -34.50
CA ASP A 107 8.69 23.60 -33.69
C ASP A 107 7.28 23.04 -33.41
N PRO A 108 7.01 22.53 -32.19
CA PRO A 108 5.71 21.96 -31.85
C PRO A 108 4.60 23.02 -31.64
N THR A 109 4.93 24.31 -31.65
CA THR A 109 3.95 25.39 -31.41
C THR A 109 3.31 25.91 -32.69
N THR A 110 4.04 25.85 -33.82
CA THR A 110 3.58 26.39 -35.11
C THR A 110 3.62 25.38 -36.24
N SER A 111 4.22 24.21 -36.04
CA SER A 111 4.40 23.20 -37.09
C SER A 111 3.67 21.90 -36.75
N TYR A 112 3.24 21.20 -37.79
CA TYR A 112 2.53 19.92 -37.68
C TYR A 112 3.43 18.75 -38.09
N LEU A 113 3.02 17.54 -37.71
CA LEU A 113 3.70 16.31 -38.11
C LEU A 113 3.85 16.24 -39.64
N ALA A 114 5.04 15.89 -40.11
CA ALA A 114 5.37 15.86 -41.53
C ALA A 114 4.66 14.71 -42.25
N ASN A 115 4.06 15.00 -43.40
CA ASN A 115 3.62 13.97 -44.35
C ASN A 115 4.87 13.36 -45.01
N SER A 116 5.27 12.17 -44.60
CA SER A 116 6.42 11.45 -45.19
C SER A 116 5.94 10.22 -45.96
N THR A 117 6.01 10.29 -47.29
CA THR A 117 5.89 9.09 -48.14
C THR A 117 6.98 8.09 -47.75
N PRO A 118 6.66 6.79 -47.56
CA PRO A 118 5.47 6.08 -48.04
C PRO A 118 4.30 5.94 -47.03
N ASN A 119 4.39 6.50 -45.82
CA ASN A 119 3.41 6.27 -44.76
C ASN A 119 2.34 7.36 -44.75
N ASN A 120 1.15 7.03 -45.22
CA ASN A 120 0.01 7.94 -45.17
C ASN A 120 -0.65 7.88 -43.78
N PHE A 121 -0.12 8.66 -42.83
CA PHE A 121 -0.50 8.61 -41.41
C PHE A 121 -1.91 9.17 -41.12
N TYR A 122 -2.53 9.89 -42.08
CA TYR A 122 -3.75 10.66 -41.85
C TYR A 122 -4.93 10.25 -42.73
N SER A 123 -4.77 10.19 -44.06
CA SER A 123 -5.86 9.90 -45.01
C SER A 123 -5.37 9.58 -46.41
N THR A 124 -5.92 8.55 -47.06
CA THR A 124 -5.74 8.30 -48.51
C THR A 124 -6.63 9.17 -49.40
N VAL A 125 -7.55 9.94 -48.81
CA VAL A 125 -8.53 10.77 -49.53
C VAL A 125 -8.27 12.26 -49.24
N ALA A 126 -7.99 13.03 -50.27
CA ALA A 126 -7.78 14.47 -50.18
C ALA A 126 -9.10 15.25 -50.03
N GLY A 127 -9.12 16.31 -49.21
CA GLY A 127 -10.22 17.28 -49.13
C GLY A 127 -11.39 16.94 -48.20
N ALA A 128 -11.31 15.85 -47.42
CA ALA A 128 -12.29 15.50 -46.40
C ALA A 128 -11.64 15.38 -45.03
N LEU A 129 -12.24 16.01 -44.00
CA LEU A 129 -11.83 15.79 -42.60
C LEU A 129 -12.12 14.34 -42.24
N THR A 130 -11.08 13.60 -41.83
CA THR A 130 -11.18 12.22 -41.36
C THR A 130 -10.53 12.09 -40.00
N SER A 131 -10.99 11.13 -39.20
CA SER A 131 -10.34 10.77 -37.95
C SER A 131 -8.93 10.25 -38.24
N VAL A 132 -7.94 10.74 -37.48
CA VAL A 132 -6.57 10.22 -37.51
C VAL A 132 -6.56 8.75 -37.06
N ASN A 133 -5.65 7.94 -37.60
CA ASN A 133 -5.52 6.53 -37.24
C ASN A 133 -5.34 6.39 -35.71
N ALA A 134 -6.19 5.61 -35.04
CA ALA A 134 -6.13 5.44 -33.59
C ALA A 134 -4.78 4.90 -33.07
N ALA A 135 -3.98 4.26 -33.91
CA ALA A 135 -2.62 3.82 -33.57
C ALA A 135 -1.59 4.96 -33.45
N THR A 136 -1.93 6.21 -33.82
CA THR A 136 -1.02 7.36 -33.66
C THR A 136 -0.84 7.80 -32.22
N VAL A 137 -1.76 7.44 -31.33
CA VAL A 137 -1.67 7.67 -29.89
C VAL A 137 -1.98 6.35 -29.21
N SER A 138 -1.01 5.85 -28.44
CA SER A 138 -1.21 4.67 -27.60
C SER A 138 -1.02 5.03 -26.14
N ASN A 139 -1.72 4.32 -25.26
CA ASN A 139 -1.39 4.32 -23.85
C ASN A 139 -0.08 3.55 -23.66
N VAL A 140 0.87 4.16 -22.96
CA VAL A 140 2.10 3.51 -22.53
C VAL A 140 2.14 3.48 -21.00
N GLY A 141 2.70 2.41 -20.43
CA GLY A 141 2.73 2.20 -18.99
C GLY A 141 2.46 0.73 -18.67
N GLY A 142 3.38 0.09 -17.94
CA GLY A 142 3.33 -1.35 -17.68
C GLY A 142 2.44 -1.77 -16.52
N SER A 143 1.69 -0.84 -15.91
CA SER A 143 0.89 -1.04 -14.68
C SER A 143 1.63 -1.80 -13.58
N GLN A 144 2.95 -1.55 -13.47
CA GLN A 144 3.77 -2.20 -12.46
C GLN A 144 3.58 -1.50 -11.12
N PRO A 145 3.51 -2.25 -10.01
CA PRO A 145 3.41 -1.65 -8.70
C PRO A 145 4.70 -0.89 -8.38
N HIS A 146 4.55 0.24 -7.70
CA HIS A 146 5.66 0.94 -7.06
C HIS A 146 5.73 0.58 -5.57
N ASN A 147 6.92 0.73 -4.99
CA ASN A 147 7.08 0.65 -3.54
C ASN A 147 6.25 1.77 -2.89
N ASN A 148 5.45 1.41 -1.88
CA ASN A 148 4.63 2.32 -1.10
C ASN A 148 5.11 2.43 0.35
N LEU A 149 6.28 1.86 0.66
CA LEU A 149 6.90 1.99 1.97
C LEU A 149 7.59 3.36 2.11
N GLN A 150 7.24 4.09 3.16
CA GLN A 150 8.03 5.24 3.64
C GLN A 150 9.43 4.78 4.10
N PRO A 151 10.43 5.67 4.21
CA PRO A 151 11.69 5.32 4.85
C PRO A 151 11.47 4.70 6.24
N PHE A 152 12.09 3.56 6.51
CA PHE A 152 11.89 2.80 7.74
C PHE A 152 13.20 2.26 8.32
N LEU A 153 13.18 2.02 9.63
CA LEU A 153 14.20 1.27 10.36
C LEU A 153 13.52 0.08 11.05
N VAL A 154 14.04 -1.12 10.82
CA VAL A 154 13.48 -2.34 11.40
C VAL A 154 13.90 -2.49 12.86
N ILE A 155 12.91 -2.65 13.73
CA ILE A 155 13.04 -2.89 15.16
C ILE A 155 12.05 -3.99 15.57
N ASN A 156 12.26 -4.59 16.74
CA ASN A 156 11.37 -5.62 17.24
C ASN A 156 10.28 -5.02 18.13
N PHE A 157 9.10 -5.63 18.08
CA PHE A 157 8.02 -5.39 19.02
C PHE A 157 7.91 -6.58 19.96
N CYS A 158 7.87 -6.31 21.27
CA CYS A 158 7.60 -7.30 22.30
C CYS A 158 6.30 -6.97 23.04
N ILE A 159 5.62 -8.00 23.51
CA ILE A 159 4.44 -7.90 24.38
C ILE A 159 4.72 -8.55 25.73
N ALA A 160 4.30 -7.89 26.81
CA ALA A 160 4.45 -8.39 28.18
C ALA A 160 3.49 -9.56 28.43
N LEU A 161 4.05 -10.73 28.76
CA LEU A 161 3.31 -11.91 29.22
C LEU A 161 3.12 -11.93 30.74
N GLN A 162 3.87 -11.10 31.46
CA GLN A 162 3.84 -10.93 32.91
C GLN A 162 3.89 -9.44 33.23
N GLY A 163 3.12 -9.01 34.23
CA GLY A 163 3.02 -7.61 34.62
C GLY A 163 1.77 -7.34 35.47
N ILE A 164 1.55 -6.07 35.77
CA ILE A 164 0.38 -5.61 36.53
C ILE A 164 -0.86 -5.73 35.62
N PHE A 165 -1.93 -6.35 36.10
CA PHE A 165 -3.19 -6.39 35.35
C PHE A 165 -3.79 -4.97 35.27
N PRO A 166 -4.09 -4.43 34.07
CA PRO A 166 -4.65 -3.09 33.94
C PRO A 166 -6.13 -3.07 34.31
N SER A 167 -6.45 -2.62 35.53
CA SER A 167 -7.83 -2.43 35.97
C SER A 167 -8.43 -1.16 35.38
N GLN A 168 -9.67 -1.26 34.87
CA GLN A 168 -10.46 -0.09 34.49
C GLN A 168 -10.92 0.66 35.74
N ASN A 169 -11.04 1.98 35.65
CA ASN A 169 -11.62 2.83 36.72
C ASN A 169 -13.15 2.81 36.67
#